data_AF-A0A7C4Q1X2-F1
#
_entry.id   AF-A0A7C4Q1X2-F1
#
_cell.length_a   1.000
_cell.length_b   1.000
_cell.length_c   1.000
_cell.angle_alpha   90.00
_cell.angle_beta   90.00
_cell.angle_gamma   90.00
#
_symmetry.space_group_name_H-M   'P 1'
#
loop_
_entity.id
_entity.type
_entity.pdbx_description
1 polymer ?
#
loop_
_entity_poly.entity_id
_entity_poly.type
_entity_poly.pdbx_seq_one_letter_code
_entity_poly.pdbx_strand_id
1 'polypeptide(L)'
;MSRMDLSQSPYVAPLLRNRWPQFLIRAVTLAGFIFTILAGLIGSGVGSNNFAVIFVWIAWWSALKLFFIPVGGRLWCSICPIPMPGEWLQNGGIFKPRPFQSSKRINWPKSLRGNWFQAFVFLLIGLFGAVILTSPRVTAFILLGLFIVAFILSLIFERRSFCLYLCPIGGFTGLYVKLAPLEVRTKQSVLCARHGEKTCYQACPWGQYPLSLKSSANCGLCMECLRVCPYDNISVNLRPWGEEISKGSKPTLDETFLGLMMLTTALADAAIFLGPWGKLKSAAYWVGMSAWWWFVIAFLLGALFLIPGLYILAVWSSTRLERSGSTLRSTLTYFSPFLLPLGLTGWIAFTISFAFTKFSYILPVLSDPLGWGWNLLGLSGKINVGEISPLSSFLQVVVIAAGMFWAARTARQLSSSHRQVMPLVMFIASFGIAMLWLLIG
;
A
#
# COMPACT_ATOMS: atom_id res chain seq x y z
N MET A 1 12.43 22.42 1.81
CA MET A 1 13.11 21.66 0.73
C MET A 1 12.50 22.10 -0.60
N SER A 2 13.33 22.53 -1.54
CA SER A 2 12.94 22.81 -2.92
C SER A 2 12.64 21.50 -3.66
N ARG A 3 11.76 21.54 -4.65
CA ARG A 3 11.52 20.38 -5.52
C ARG A 3 12.76 20.12 -6.36
N MET A 4 13.23 18.87 -6.40
CA MET A 4 14.38 18.45 -7.19
C MET A 4 13.94 17.54 -8.33
N ASP A 5 14.30 17.87 -9.56
CA ASP A 5 13.95 17.08 -10.75
C ASP A 5 15.02 16.02 -11.02
N LEU A 6 14.70 14.75 -10.75
CA LEU A 6 15.58 13.61 -10.99
C LEU A 6 15.75 13.31 -12.49
N SER A 7 14.82 13.74 -13.33
CA SER A 7 14.91 13.54 -14.78
C SER A 7 15.97 14.41 -15.46
N GLN A 8 16.49 15.41 -14.76
CA GLN A 8 17.59 16.26 -15.21
C GLN A 8 18.97 15.76 -14.74
N SER A 9 19.01 14.81 -13.80
CA SER A 9 20.29 14.28 -13.30
C SER A 9 20.96 13.39 -14.36
N PRO A 10 22.26 13.61 -14.67
CA PRO A 10 22.96 12.87 -15.71
C PRO A 10 23.07 11.36 -15.41
N TYR A 11 23.06 10.96 -14.14
CA TYR A 11 23.15 9.56 -13.73
C TYR A 11 21.79 8.85 -13.73
N VAL A 12 20.72 9.57 -13.36
CA VAL A 12 19.39 8.97 -13.17
C VAL A 12 18.56 9.01 -14.46
N ALA A 13 18.71 10.07 -15.26
CA ALA A 13 17.94 10.24 -16.49
C ALA A 13 18.10 9.09 -17.50
N PRO A 14 19.31 8.54 -17.76
CA PRO A 14 19.47 7.39 -18.65
C PRO A 14 18.75 6.15 -18.15
N LEU A 15 18.78 5.90 -16.83
CA LEU A 15 18.10 4.76 -16.20
C LEU A 15 16.57 4.88 -16.32
N LEU A 16 16.02 6.08 -16.15
CA LEU A 16 14.58 6.33 -16.27
C LEU A 16 14.09 6.26 -17.72
N ARG A 17 14.87 6.79 -18.67
CA ARG A 17 14.54 6.80 -20.10
C ARG A 17 14.68 5.43 -20.74
N ASN A 18 15.66 4.63 -20.32
CA ASN A 18 15.82 3.26 -20.80
C ASN A 18 14.70 2.35 -20.25
N ARG A 19 14.14 1.50 -21.11
CA ARG A 19 13.09 0.53 -20.74
C ARG A 19 13.66 -0.75 -20.12
N TRP A 20 14.90 -1.08 -20.46
CA TRP A 20 15.54 -2.35 -20.08
C TRP A 20 15.65 -2.58 -18.56
N PRO A 21 16.08 -1.61 -17.74
CA PRO A 21 16.23 -1.84 -16.29
C PRO A 21 14.90 -2.21 -15.64
N GLN A 22 13.84 -1.45 -15.97
CA GLN A 22 12.52 -1.75 -15.44
C GLN A 22 12.00 -3.08 -15.98
N PHE A 23 12.20 -3.39 -17.27
CA PHE A 23 11.81 -4.68 -17.85
C PHE A 23 12.52 -5.87 -17.19
N LEU A 24 13.81 -5.77 -16.92
CA LEU A 24 14.58 -6.84 -16.28
C LEU A 24 14.09 -7.10 -14.86
N ILE A 25 13.91 -6.03 -14.07
CA ILE A 25 13.36 -6.15 -12.70
C ILE A 25 11.96 -6.77 -12.75
N ARG A 26 11.15 -6.35 -13.71
CA ARG A 26 9.81 -6.91 -13.98
C ARG A 26 9.87 -8.41 -14.31
N ALA A 27 10.78 -8.84 -15.17
CA ALA A 27 10.94 -10.25 -15.52
C ALA A 27 11.37 -11.08 -14.29
N VAL A 28 12.33 -10.58 -13.50
CA VAL A 28 12.80 -11.22 -12.27
C VAL A 28 11.68 -11.32 -11.24
N THR A 29 10.89 -10.25 -11.03
CA THR A 29 9.77 -10.28 -10.08
C THR A 29 8.67 -11.24 -10.54
N LEU A 30 8.43 -11.39 -11.85
CA LEU A 30 7.49 -12.36 -12.38
C LEU A 30 7.96 -13.80 -12.15
N ALA A 31 9.23 -14.09 -12.45
CA ALA A 31 9.82 -15.40 -12.19
C ALA A 31 9.77 -15.75 -10.69
N GLY A 32 10.15 -14.81 -9.82
CA GLY A 32 10.06 -14.97 -8.37
C GLY A 32 8.63 -15.11 -7.85
N PHE A 33 7.66 -14.44 -8.47
CA PHE A 33 6.24 -14.56 -8.13
C PHE A 33 5.67 -15.94 -8.51
N ILE A 34 5.98 -16.44 -9.70
CA ILE A 34 5.60 -17.80 -10.13
C ILE A 34 6.26 -18.84 -9.21
N PHE A 35 7.54 -18.67 -8.91
CA PHE A 35 8.27 -19.53 -7.98
C PHE A 35 7.64 -19.54 -6.58
N THR A 36 7.28 -18.37 -6.05
CA THR A 36 6.55 -18.23 -4.78
C THR A 36 5.25 -19.05 -4.78
N ILE A 37 4.46 -19.00 -5.85
CA ILE A 37 3.22 -19.78 -5.96
C ILE A 37 3.52 -21.28 -5.94
N LEU A 38 4.50 -21.73 -6.73
CA LEU A 38 4.89 -23.14 -6.79
C LEU A 38 5.43 -23.63 -5.43
N ALA A 39 6.27 -22.84 -4.77
CA ALA A 39 6.82 -23.15 -3.45
C ALA A 39 5.73 -23.23 -2.37
N GLY A 40 4.69 -22.41 -2.44
CA GLY A 40 3.57 -22.48 -1.50
C GLY A 40 2.63 -23.67 -1.74
N LEU A 41 2.57 -24.20 -2.97
CA LEU A 41 1.74 -25.38 -3.31
C LEU A 41 2.47 -26.70 -3.04
N ILE A 42 3.75 -26.79 -3.42
CA ILE A 42 4.54 -28.03 -3.45
C ILE A 42 5.54 -28.11 -2.29
N GLY A 43 5.99 -26.96 -1.77
CA GLY A 43 6.97 -26.91 -0.69
C GLY A 43 6.41 -27.28 0.68
N SER A 44 7.22 -27.04 1.71
CA SER A 44 6.89 -27.41 3.10
C SER A 44 5.52 -26.87 3.56
N GLY A 45 4.77 -27.69 4.29
CA GLY A 45 3.47 -27.29 4.84
C GLY A 45 3.56 -26.32 6.02
N VAL A 46 4.76 -26.10 6.56
CA VAL A 46 5.01 -25.26 7.74
C VAL A 46 5.46 -23.88 7.27
N GLY A 47 4.69 -22.83 7.60
CA GLY A 47 4.94 -21.47 7.15
C GLY A 47 6.32 -20.91 7.48
N SER A 48 6.94 -21.30 8.60
CA SER A 48 8.29 -20.83 8.98
C SER A 48 9.41 -21.34 8.07
N ASN A 49 9.18 -22.47 7.40
CA ASN A 49 10.18 -23.14 6.55
C ASN A 49 9.76 -23.09 5.07
N ASN A 50 8.78 -22.26 4.71
CA ASN A 50 8.28 -22.16 3.36
C ASN A 50 8.66 -20.81 2.74
N PHE A 51 9.26 -20.86 1.54
CA PHE A 51 9.64 -19.66 0.79
C PHE A 51 8.49 -18.70 0.55
N ALA A 52 7.31 -19.20 0.23
CA ALA A 52 6.18 -18.34 -0.09
C ALA A 52 5.79 -17.44 1.08
N VAL A 53 5.71 -18.02 2.29
CA VAL A 53 5.25 -17.29 3.47
C VAL A 53 6.30 -16.28 3.93
N ILE A 54 7.55 -16.72 4.09
CA ILE A 54 8.62 -15.85 4.58
C ILE A 54 8.94 -14.75 3.56
N PHE A 55 9.07 -15.08 2.28
CA PHE A 55 9.44 -14.09 1.28
C PHE A 55 8.31 -13.06 1.06
N VAL A 56 7.04 -13.49 1.00
CA VAL A 56 5.91 -12.56 0.77
C VAL A 56 5.63 -11.74 2.02
N TRP A 57 5.36 -12.38 3.15
CA TRP A 57 4.81 -11.69 4.32
C TRP A 57 5.87 -11.11 5.26
N ILE A 58 7.11 -11.59 5.21
CA ILE A 58 8.22 -11.04 5.99
C ILE A 58 9.09 -10.15 5.11
N ALA A 59 9.73 -10.67 4.07
CA ALA A 59 10.70 -9.89 3.30
C ALA A 59 10.03 -8.80 2.44
N TRP A 60 9.16 -9.19 1.51
CA TRP A 60 8.52 -8.29 0.56
C TRP A 60 7.58 -7.29 1.24
N TRP A 61 6.71 -7.76 2.14
CA TRP A 61 5.77 -6.88 2.85
C TRP A 61 6.48 -5.86 3.74
N SER A 62 7.61 -6.24 4.36
CA SER A 62 8.43 -5.29 5.12
C SER A 62 9.13 -4.28 4.20
N ALA A 63 9.73 -4.74 3.10
CA ALA A 63 10.32 -3.85 2.11
C ALA A 63 9.29 -2.85 1.56
N LEU A 64 8.05 -3.29 1.34
CA LEU A 64 6.96 -2.44 0.87
C LEU A 64 6.71 -1.27 1.84
N LYS A 65 6.58 -1.54 3.14
CA LYS A 65 6.26 -0.54 4.16
C LYS A 65 7.45 0.31 4.60
N LEU A 66 8.64 -0.28 4.70
CA LEU A 66 9.84 0.40 5.19
C LEU A 66 10.55 1.20 4.10
N PHE A 67 10.45 0.79 2.84
CA PHE A 67 11.18 1.39 1.73
C PHE A 67 10.28 1.91 0.60
N PHE A 68 9.52 1.03 -0.07
CA PHE A 68 8.80 1.42 -1.29
C PHE A 68 7.76 2.52 -1.05
N ILE A 69 7.03 2.45 0.07
CA ILE A 69 6.00 3.42 0.40
C ILE A 69 6.58 4.77 0.87
N PRO A 70 7.49 4.82 1.85
CA PRO A 70 8.09 6.09 2.29
C PRO A 70 8.85 6.81 1.17
N VAL A 71 9.49 6.06 0.25
CA VAL A 71 10.27 6.65 -0.85
C VAL A 71 9.39 7.05 -2.03
N GLY A 72 8.44 6.22 -2.46
CA GLY A 72 7.68 6.48 -3.68
C GLY A 72 6.22 6.09 -3.68
N GLY A 73 5.65 5.66 -2.55
CA GLY A 73 4.25 5.22 -2.42
C GLY A 73 3.94 4.01 -3.28
N ARG A 74 3.75 4.24 -4.59
CA ARG A 74 3.44 3.26 -5.63
C ARG A 74 4.68 2.74 -6.38
N LEU A 75 5.89 2.90 -5.86
CA LEU A 75 7.10 2.44 -6.54
C LEU A 75 7.05 0.93 -6.86
N TRP A 76 6.49 0.11 -5.97
CA TRP A 76 6.25 -1.32 -6.23
C TRP A 76 5.31 -1.56 -7.43
N CYS A 77 4.31 -0.70 -7.65
CA CYS A 77 3.38 -0.82 -8.77
C CYS A 77 4.07 -0.67 -10.15
N SER A 78 5.26 -0.07 -10.19
CA SER A 78 6.06 0.05 -11.42
C SER A 78 6.71 -1.27 -11.86
N ILE A 79 6.98 -2.17 -10.90
CA ILE A 79 7.67 -3.45 -11.08
C ILE A 79 6.80 -4.68 -10.73
N CYS A 80 5.55 -4.45 -10.34
CA CYS A 80 4.61 -5.49 -9.92
C CYS A 80 4.36 -6.53 -11.03
N PRO A 81 4.50 -7.84 -10.73
CA PRO A 81 4.34 -8.94 -11.70
C PRO A 81 2.91 -9.20 -12.12
N ILE A 82 1.93 -8.90 -11.26
CA ILE A 82 0.53 -9.26 -11.44
C ILE A 82 -0.07 -8.74 -12.77
N PRO A 83 0.08 -7.46 -13.15
CA PRO A 83 -0.50 -6.96 -14.41
C PRO A 83 0.28 -7.36 -15.68
N MET A 84 1.46 -8.00 -15.59
CA MET A 84 2.33 -8.20 -16.76
C MET A 84 1.72 -9.02 -17.89
N PRO A 85 1.18 -10.23 -17.65
CA PRO A 85 0.67 -11.04 -18.76
C PRO A 85 -0.51 -10.36 -19.44
N GLY A 86 -1.35 -9.69 -18.65
CA GLY A 86 -2.40 -8.84 -19.14
C GLY A 86 -1.86 -7.74 -20.05
N GLU A 87 -0.89 -6.95 -19.59
CA GLU A 87 -0.29 -5.88 -20.40
C GLU A 87 0.35 -6.38 -21.70
N TRP A 88 1.08 -7.49 -21.69
CA TRP A 88 1.67 -8.06 -22.90
C TRP A 88 0.60 -8.44 -23.92
N LEU A 89 -0.50 -9.01 -23.44
CA LEU A 89 -1.66 -9.33 -24.26
C LEU A 89 -2.38 -8.07 -24.75
N GLN A 90 -2.55 -7.05 -23.90
CA GLN A 90 -3.16 -5.77 -24.29
C GLN A 90 -2.33 -5.05 -25.36
N ASN A 91 -1.01 -5.14 -25.26
CA ASN A 91 -0.05 -4.52 -26.17
C ASN A 91 0.21 -5.34 -27.44
N GLY A 92 -0.21 -6.62 -27.48
CA GLY A 92 0.10 -7.55 -28.57
C GLY A 92 1.59 -7.87 -28.68
N GLY A 93 2.33 -7.77 -27.58
CA GLY A 93 3.77 -8.01 -27.52
C GLY A 93 4.41 -7.51 -26.23
N ILE A 94 5.67 -7.91 -26.01
CA ILE A 94 6.41 -7.64 -24.77
C ILE A 94 6.97 -6.20 -24.72
N PHE A 95 7.44 -5.68 -25.87
CA PHE A 95 8.20 -4.42 -25.94
C PHE A 95 7.51 -3.27 -26.66
N LYS A 96 6.39 -3.52 -27.35
CA LYS A 96 5.68 -2.50 -28.12
C LYS A 96 4.55 -1.91 -27.28
N PRO A 97 4.66 -0.68 -26.76
CA PRO A 97 3.48 0.04 -26.31
C PRO A 97 2.69 0.37 -27.57
N ARG A 98 1.76 -0.49 -27.97
CA ARG A 98 0.86 -0.14 -29.07
C ARG A 98 0.09 1.11 -28.65
N PRO A 99 0.04 2.15 -29.51
CA PRO A 99 -0.85 3.27 -29.26
C PRO A 99 -2.26 2.73 -29.12
N PHE A 100 -2.99 3.31 -28.16
CA PHE A 100 -4.39 3.03 -27.89
C PHE A 100 -5.23 3.19 -29.16
N GLN A 101 -5.44 2.10 -29.89
CA GLN A 101 -6.44 1.99 -30.95
C GLN A 101 -7.11 0.62 -30.86
N SER A 102 -8.33 0.65 -30.31
CA SER A 102 -9.43 -0.26 -30.63
C SER A 102 -9.20 -1.76 -30.41
N SER A 103 -9.09 -2.20 -29.16
CA SER A 103 -9.69 -3.49 -28.79
C SER A 103 -11.06 -3.19 -28.17
N LYS A 104 -12.11 -3.93 -28.53
CA LYS A 104 -13.49 -3.89 -27.97
C LYS A 104 -13.54 -4.17 -26.45
N ARG A 105 -12.77 -3.46 -25.64
CA ARG A 105 -12.71 -3.60 -24.19
C ARG A 105 -13.60 -2.55 -23.53
N ILE A 106 -14.14 -2.92 -22.39
CA ILE A 106 -15.16 -2.13 -21.72
C ILE A 106 -14.47 -1.21 -20.70
N ASN A 107 -14.97 0.02 -20.58
CA ASN A 107 -14.55 0.93 -19.52
C ASN A 107 -15.10 0.47 -18.17
N TRP A 108 -14.30 0.60 -17.10
CA TRP A 108 -14.78 0.30 -15.76
C TRP A 108 -16.04 1.13 -15.40
N PRO A 109 -17.12 0.49 -14.91
CA PRO A 109 -18.40 1.14 -14.68
C PRO A 109 -18.27 2.29 -13.68
N LYS A 110 -18.94 3.41 -13.96
CA LYS A 110 -18.79 4.65 -13.19
C LYS A 110 -19.22 4.50 -11.72
N SER A 111 -20.21 3.67 -11.43
CA SER A 111 -20.71 3.40 -10.07
C SER A 111 -19.71 2.65 -9.19
N LEU A 112 -18.83 1.86 -9.79
CA LEU A 112 -17.84 1.04 -9.10
C LEU A 112 -16.47 1.71 -9.03
N ARG A 113 -16.36 2.99 -9.40
CA ARG A 113 -15.11 3.75 -9.32
C ARG A 113 -14.83 4.17 -7.88
N GLY A 114 -13.55 4.19 -7.53
CA GLY A 114 -13.06 4.55 -6.21
C GLY A 114 -12.44 3.36 -5.50
N ASN A 115 -12.14 3.55 -4.22
CA ASN A 115 -11.37 2.62 -3.41
C ASN A 115 -12.24 1.67 -2.59
N TRP A 116 -13.55 1.64 -2.80
CA TRP A 116 -14.49 0.81 -2.04
C TRP A 116 -14.17 -0.68 -2.12
N PHE A 117 -13.96 -1.22 -3.33
CA PHE A 117 -13.58 -2.64 -3.48
C PHE A 117 -12.18 -2.93 -2.92
N GLN A 118 -11.23 -2.00 -3.07
CA GLN A 118 -9.92 -2.15 -2.46
C GLN A 118 -10.03 -2.21 -0.93
N ALA A 119 -10.85 -1.35 -0.32
CA ALA A 119 -11.11 -1.35 1.12
C ALA A 119 -11.78 -2.66 1.56
N PHE A 120 -12.76 -3.16 0.80
CA PHE A 120 -13.41 -4.43 1.07
C PHE A 120 -12.43 -5.62 1.00
N VAL A 121 -11.65 -5.73 -0.07
CA VAL A 121 -10.65 -6.81 -0.21
C VAL A 121 -9.56 -6.68 0.87
N PHE A 122 -9.15 -5.47 1.20
CA PHE A 122 -8.17 -5.22 2.27
C PHE A 122 -8.72 -5.64 3.64
N LEU A 123 -9.99 -5.35 3.92
CA LEU A 123 -10.68 -5.79 5.13
C LEU A 123 -10.76 -7.31 5.22
N LEU A 124 -11.05 -8.00 4.11
CA LEU A 124 -11.04 -9.47 4.06
C LEU A 124 -9.63 -10.04 4.32
N ILE A 125 -8.58 -9.44 3.76
CA ILE A 125 -7.20 -9.86 4.02
C ILE A 125 -6.86 -9.69 5.50
N GLY A 126 -7.28 -8.58 6.14
CA GLY A 126 -7.11 -8.39 7.57
C GLY A 126 -7.88 -9.43 8.40
N LEU A 127 -9.14 -9.70 8.04
CA LEU A 127 -9.99 -10.66 8.74
C LEU A 127 -9.40 -12.08 8.72
N PHE A 128 -8.87 -12.51 7.57
CA PHE A 128 -8.25 -13.83 7.40
C PHE A 128 -6.73 -13.81 7.63
N GLY A 129 -6.18 -12.70 8.11
CA GLY A 129 -4.74 -12.46 8.19
C GLY A 129 -3.98 -13.57 8.91
N ALA A 130 -4.50 -14.08 10.03
CA ALA A 130 -3.88 -15.16 10.80
C ALA A 130 -3.61 -16.43 9.95
N VAL A 131 -4.58 -16.84 9.14
CA VAL A 131 -4.46 -18.03 8.29
C VAL A 131 -3.64 -17.73 7.03
N ILE A 132 -3.86 -16.56 6.43
CA ILE A 132 -3.16 -16.13 5.22
C ILE A 132 -1.65 -16.05 5.48
N LEU A 133 -1.23 -15.42 6.58
CA LEU A 133 0.18 -15.17 6.89
C LEU A 133 0.93 -16.41 7.39
N THR A 134 0.26 -17.54 7.64
CA THR A 134 0.88 -18.74 8.23
C THR A 134 0.75 -19.99 7.39
N SER A 135 -0.27 -20.10 6.55
CA SER A 135 -0.49 -21.25 5.68
C SER A 135 0.08 -21.00 4.28
N PRO A 136 1.11 -21.77 3.85
CA PRO A 136 1.69 -21.62 2.52
C PRO A 136 0.70 -21.87 1.38
N ARG A 137 -0.14 -22.89 1.52
CA ARG A 137 -1.14 -23.25 0.50
C ARG A 137 -2.17 -22.13 0.33
N VAL A 138 -2.67 -21.57 1.44
CA VAL A 138 -3.62 -20.45 1.40
C VAL A 138 -2.97 -19.22 0.76
N THR A 139 -1.72 -18.91 1.13
CA THR A 139 -0.96 -17.84 0.46
C THR A 139 -0.87 -18.09 -1.05
N ALA A 140 -0.46 -19.28 -1.48
CA ALA A 140 -0.33 -19.60 -2.90
C ALA A 140 -1.65 -19.49 -3.66
N PHE A 141 -2.75 -20.02 -3.11
CA PHE A 141 -4.08 -19.89 -3.72
C PHE A 141 -4.54 -18.45 -3.84
N ILE A 142 -4.25 -17.59 -2.84
CA ILE A 142 -4.58 -16.16 -2.91
C ILE A 142 -3.75 -15.47 -3.98
N LEU A 143 -2.43 -15.71 -4.03
CA LEU A 143 -1.56 -15.11 -5.04
C LEU A 143 -1.96 -15.55 -6.46
N LEU A 144 -2.25 -16.84 -6.64
CA LEU A 144 -2.76 -17.40 -7.89
C LEU A 144 -4.12 -16.80 -8.25
N GLY A 145 -5.04 -16.69 -7.29
CA GLY A 145 -6.35 -16.08 -7.48
C GLY A 145 -6.25 -14.61 -7.90
N LEU A 146 -5.41 -13.81 -7.24
CA LEU A 146 -5.16 -12.42 -7.61
C LEU A 146 -4.56 -12.31 -9.02
N PHE A 147 -3.66 -13.21 -9.39
CA PHE A 147 -3.05 -13.26 -10.72
C PHE A 147 -4.07 -13.61 -11.81
N ILE A 148 -4.90 -14.64 -11.59
CA ILE A 148 -5.97 -15.05 -12.50
C ILE A 148 -7.01 -13.94 -12.65
N VAL A 149 -7.48 -13.35 -11.56
CA VAL A 149 -8.44 -12.24 -11.59
C VAL A 149 -7.86 -11.04 -12.34
N ALA A 150 -6.61 -10.67 -12.09
CA ALA A 150 -5.95 -9.60 -12.81
C ALA A 150 -5.86 -9.89 -14.32
N PHE A 151 -5.52 -11.13 -14.69
CA PHE A 151 -5.47 -11.57 -16.08
C PHE A 151 -6.85 -11.50 -16.73
N ILE A 152 -7.89 -12.09 -16.14
CA ILE A 152 -9.27 -12.06 -16.66
C ILE A 152 -9.76 -10.62 -16.82
N LEU A 153 -9.55 -9.77 -15.81
CA LEU A 153 -9.96 -8.36 -15.90
C LEU A 153 -9.21 -7.62 -17.00
N SER A 154 -7.95 -7.98 -17.30
CA SER A 154 -7.21 -7.38 -18.41
C SER A 154 -7.72 -7.82 -19.79
N LEU A 155 -8.45 -8.93 -19.88
CA LEU A 155 -9.14 -9.35 -21.11
C LEU A 155 -10.37 -8.48 -21.37
N ILE A 156 -11.16 -8.24 -20.33
CA ILE A 156 -12.48 -7.60 -20.39
C ILE A 156 -12.37 -6.07 -20.37
N PHE A 157 -11.57 -5.54 -19.45
CA PHE A 157 -11.47 -4.11 -19.17
C PHE A 157 -10.16 -3.52 -19.71
N GLU A 158 -10.24 -2.26 -20.08
CA GLU A 158 -9.08 -1.50 -20.51
C GLU A 158 -8.13 -1.17 -19.35
N ARG A 159 -6.84 -0.96 -19.68
CA ARG A 159 -5.82 -0.42 -18.77
C ARG A 159 -5.64 -1.31 -17.53
N ARG A 160 -4.90 -0.83 -16.53
CA ARG A 160 -4.74 -1.50 -15.23
C ARG A 160 -5.97 -1.37 -14.33
N SER A 161 -7.15 -1.76 -14.81
CA SER A 161 -8.40 -1.69 -14.04
C SER A 161 -8.35 -2.48 -12.73
N PHE A 162 -7.75 -3.68 -12.74
CA PHE A 162 -7.49 -4.44 -11.51
C PHE A 162 -6.68 -3.63 -10.49
N CYS A 163 -5.56 -3.02 -10.91
CA CYS A 163 -4.70 -2.27 -10.01
C CYS A 163 -5.35 -0.98 -9.49
N LEU A 164 -6.23 -0.36 -10.30
CA LEU A 164 -6.94 0.87 -9.95
C LEU A 164 -8.10 0.63 -8.99
N TYR A 165 -8.85 -0.47 -9.12
CA TYR A 165 -10.14 -0.62 -8.43
C TYR A 165 -10.26 -1.85 -7.53
N LEU A 166 -9.46 -2.92 -7.71
CA LEU A 166 -9.58 -4.15 -6.89
C LEU A 166 -8.35 -4.47 -6.06
N CYS A 167 -7.15 -4.14 -6.55
CA CYS A 167 -5.91 -4.52 -5.90
C CYS A 167 -5.79 -3.86 -4.52
N PRO A 168 -5.78 -4.63 -3.41
CA PRO A 168 -5.74 -4.07 -2.06
C PRO A 168 -4.41 -3.34 -1.81
N ILE A 169 -3.30 -3.88 -2.33
CA ILE A 169 -1.98 -3.25 -2.28
C ILE A 169 -1.99 -1.94 -3.09
N GLY A 170 -2.73 -1.90 -4.20
CA GLY A 170 -2.94 -0.72 -5.01
C GLY A 170 -3.65 0.39 -4.23
N GLY A 171 -4.69 0.06 -3.46
CA GLY A 171 -5.35 1.02 -2.56
C GLY A 171 -4.44 1.48 -1.44
N PHE A 172 -3.77 0.53 -0.76
CA PHE A 172 -2.82 0.79 0.33
C PHE A 172 -1.71 1.77 -0.07
N THR A 173 -1.01 1.47 -1.15
CA THR A 173 0.08 2.31 -1.69
C THR A 173 -0.45 3.61 -2.31
N GLY A 174 -1.65 3.58 -2.88
CA GLY A 174 -2.32 4.74 -3.47
C GLY A 174 -2.71 5.79 -2.43
N LEU A 175 -3.10 5.38 -1.23
CA LEU A 175 -3.39 6.32 -0.14
C LEU A 175 -2.10 6.96 0.38
N TYR A 176 -1.05 6.15 0.63
CA TYR A 176 0.19 6.63 1.22
C TYR A 176 1.14 7.36 0.26
N VAL A 177 0.94 7.29 -1.06
CA VAL A 177 1.74 8.10 -2.01
C VAL A 177 1.60 9.61 -1.77
N LYS A 178 0.52 10.06 -1.13
CA LYS A 178 0.32 11.46 -0.75
C LYS A 178 1.34 11.94 0.29
N LEU A 179 1.96 11.02 1.02
CA LEU A 179 3.06 11.28 1.96
C LEU A 179 4.43 11.19 1.28
N ALA A 180 4.56 10.39 0.22
CA ALA A 180 5.82 10.08 -0.42
C ALA A 180 6.43 11.29 -1.17
N PRO A 181 7.78 11.37 -1.21
CA PRO A 181 8.50 12.43 -1.91
C PRO A 181 8.58 12.22 -3.43
N LEU A 182 8.48 10.99 -3.95
CA LEU A 182 8.58 10.78 -5.40
C LEU A 182 7.25 11.08 -6.12
N GLU A 183 7.28 11.93 -7.14
CA GLU A 183 6.11 12.21 -7.98
C GLU A 183 6.48 12.39 -9.47
N VAL A 184 5.49 12.21 -10.35
CA VAL A 184 5.59 12.54 -11.77
C VAL A 184 4.71 13.74 -12.06
N ARG A 185 5.26 14.80 -12.67
CA ARG A 185 4.53 16.01 -13.05
C ARG A 185 4.98 16.51 -14.42
N THR A 186 4.19 17.39 -15.02
CA THR A 186 4.61 18.13 -16.22
C THR A 186 5.55 19.27 -15.84
N LYS A 187 6.66 19.47 -16.56
CA LYS A 187 7.59 20.58 -16.33
C LYS A 187 6.92 21.93 -16.62
N GLN A 188 6.32 22.06 -17.80
CA GLN A 188 5.63 23.25 -18.27
C GLN A 188 4.20 22.91 -18.71
N SER A 189 3.21 23.35 -17.94
CA SER A 189 1.79 23.12 -18.24
C SER A 189 1.36 23.79 -19.54
N VAL A 190 1.85 25.00 -19.82
CA VAL A 190 1.54 25.77 -21.04
C VAL A 190 2.03 25.04 -22.29
N LEU A 191 3.28 24.56 -22.29
CA LEU A 191 3.82 23.76 -23.38
C LEU A 191 2.98 22.50 -23.58
N CYS A 192 2.68 21.79 -22.50
CA CYS A 192 1.86 20.57 -22.56
C CYS A 192 0.44 20.86 -23.08
N ALA A 193 -0.15 22.01 -22.77
CA ALA A 193 -1.49 22.36 -23.24
C ALA A 193 -1.53 22.65 -24.74
N ARG A 194 -0.48 23.27 -25.31
CA ARG A 194 -0.45 23.75 -26.70
C ARG A 194 -0.32 22.64 -27.76
N HIS A 195 0.42 21.57 -27.50
CA HIS A 195 0.62 20.52 -28.51
C HIS A 195 -0.58 19.56 -28.57
N GLY A 196 -1.00 19.13 -29.77
CA GLY A 196 -2.14 18.21 -29.93
C GLY A 196 -1.81 16.75 -29.57
N GLU A 197 -0.57 16.32 -29.80
CA GLU A 197 -0.15 14.93 -29.63
C GLU A 197 -0.03 14.53 -28.16
N LYS A 198 -0.95 13.72 -27.63
CA LYS A 198 -0.91 13.25 -26.24
C LYS A 198 -0.40 11.81 -26.13
N THR A 199 0.75 11.53 -26.73
CA THR A 199 1.39 10.19 -26.68
C THR A 199 1.60 9.71 -25.25
N CYS A 200 1.93 10.62 -24.32
CA CYS A 200 2.11 10.33 -22.91
C CYS A 200 0.86 9.81 -22.21
N TYR A 201 -0.34 10.22 -22.65
CA TYR A 201 -1.61 9.70 -22.17
C TYR A 201 -1.92 8.33 -22.78
N GLN A 202 -1.70 8.20 -24.09
CA GLN A 202 -1.94 6.95 -24.83
C GLN A 202 -1.06 5.81 -24.30
N ALA A 203 0.19 6.10 -23.95
CA ALA A 203 1.12 5.12 -23.39
C ALA A 203 0.94 4.88 -21.88
N CYS A 204 0.06 5.61 -21.19
CA CYS A 204 -0.11 5.47 -19.74
C CYS A 204 -0.99 4.25 -19.40
N PRO A 205 -0.45 3.16 -18.84
CA PRO A 205 -1.26 1.98 -18.50
C PRO A 205 -2.21 2.23 -17.32
N TRP A 206 -1.99 3.32 -16.57
CA TRP A 206 -2.86 3.78 -15.48
C TRP A 206 -3.92 4.79 -15.92
N GLY A 207 -3.92 5.15 -17.21
CA GLY A 207 -4.91 6.06 -17.78
C GLY A 207 -4.86 7.48 -17.22
N GLN A 208 -3.71 7.89 -16.68
CA GLN A 208 -3.53 9.22 -16.11
C GLN A 208 -3.14 10.21 -17.20
N TYR A 209 -3.77 11.38 -17.18
CA TYR A 209 -3.41 12.48 -18.07
C TYR A 209 -2.43 13.41 -17.35
N PRO A 210 -1.14 13.47 -17.74
CA PRO A 210 -0.11 14.19 -16.96
C PRO A 210 -0.43 15.66 -16.70
N LEU A 211 -1.05 16.36 -17.66
CA LEU A 211 -1.42 17.77 -17.50
C LEU A 211 -2.47 18.01 -16.41
N SER A 212 -3.40 17.07 -16.20
CA SER A 212 -4.45 17.18 -15.18
C SER A 212 -4.13 16.38 -13.92
N LEU A 213 -2.92 15.85 -13.78
CA LEU A 213 -2.53 14.97 -12.67
C LEU A 213 -2.28 15.79 -11.40
N LYS A 214 -3.34 16.05 -10.64
CA LYS A 214 -3.27 16.76 -9.35
C LYS A 214 -2.84 15.87 -8.19
N SER A 215 -3.18 14.59 -8.25
CA SER A 215 -2.85 13.62 -7.21
C SER A 215 -2.01 12.48 -7.76
N SER A 216 -1.02 12.04 -6.99
CA SER A 216 -0.23 10.85 -7.34
C SER A 216 -0.94 9.53 -6.99
N ALA A 217 -2.11 9.58 -6.33
CA ALA A 217 -2.86 8.42 -5.84
C ALA A 217 -3.21 7.39 -6.92
N ASN A 218 -3.33 7.79 -8.19
CA ASN A 218 -3.64 6.89 -9.31
C ASN A 218 -2.48 6.71 -10.30
N CYS A 219 -1.29 7.26 -10.02
CA CYS A 219 -0.11 7.11 -10.86
C CYS A 219 0.77 5.96 -10.34
N GLY A 220 0.93 4.87 -11.10
CA GLY A 220 1.77 3.75 -10.69
C GLY A 220 3.27 3.91 -10.92
N LEU A 221 3.76 5.14 -11.17
CA LEU A 221 5.19 5.44 -11.35
C LEU A 221 5.91 4.49 -12.33
N CYS A 222 5.26 4.19 -13.46
CA CYS A 222 5.83 3.31 -14.50
C CYS A 222 6.72 4.04 -15.51
N MET A 223 6.76 5.38 -15.46
CA MET A 223 7.61 6.26 -16.27
C MET A 223 7.42 6.17 -17.80
N GLU A 224 6.44 5.41 -18.30
CA GLU A 224 6.18 5.34 -19.75
C GLU A 224 5.87 6.71 -20.37
N CYS A 225 5.13 7.56 -19.65
CA CYS A 225 4.85 8.93 -20.09
C CYS A 225 6.10 9.79 -20.30
N LEU A 226 7.17 9.56 -19.53
CA LEU A 226 8.47 10.22 -19.69
C LEU A 226 9.17 9.74 -20.97
N ARG A 227 9.07 8.44 -21.28
CA ARG A 227 9.78 7.80 -22.39
C ARG A 227 9.19 8.08 -23.77
N VAL A 228 7.91 8.48 -23.84
CA VAL A 228 7.20 8.71 -25.11
C VAL A 228 6.90 10.19 -25.38
N CYS A 229 7.22 11.09 -24.45
CA CYS A 229 6.91 12.51 -24.60
C CYS A 229 7.82 13.14 -25.67
N PRO A 230 7.28 13.69 -26.77
CA PRO A 230 8.08 14.25 -27.86
C PRO A 230 8.84 15.53 -27.45
N TYR A 231 8.36 16.22 -26.41
CA TYR A 231 8.90 17.51 -25.94
C TYR A 231 9.69 17.41 -24.63
N ASP A 232 9.99 16.20 -24.14
CA ASP A 232 10.69 15.97 -22.85
C ASP A 232 10.08 16.77 -21.66
N ASN A 233 8.75 16.93 -21.68
CA ASN A 233 8.03 17.83 -20.77
C ASN A 233 7.47 17.12 -19.53
N ILE A 234 7.92 15.90 -19.25
CA ILE A 234 7.58 15.14 -18.06
C ILE A 234 8.80 15.14 -17.13
N SER A 235 8.58 15.36 -15.84
CA SER A 235 9.62 15.28 -14.82
C SER A 235 9.27 14.27 -13.74
N VAL A 236 10.32 13.70 -13.15
CA VAL A 236 10.23 12.86 -11.95
C VAL A 236 10.84 13.67 -10.82
N ASN A 237 10.00 14.19 -9.92
CA ASN A 237 10.42 15.13 -8.89
C ASN A 237 10.51 14.45 -7.52
N LEU A 238 11.46 14.89 -6.71
CA LEU A 238 11.44 14.75 -5.26
C LEU A 238 10.81 15.99 -4.65
N ARG A 239 9.66 15.81 -3.99
CA ARG A 239 8.94 16.81 -3.21
C ARG A 239 9.16 16.60 -1.70
N PRO A 240 8.94 17.62 -0.86
CA PRO A 240 8.88 17.44 0.59
C PRO A 240 7.83 16.40 0.98
N TRP A 241 8.12 15.64 2.03
CA TRP A 241 7.21 14.61 2.54
C TRP A 241 5.87 15.24 2.95
N GLY A 242 4.76 14.63 2.51
CA GLY A 242 3.41 15.11 2.81
C GLY A 242 3.02 16.44 2.15
N GLU A 243 3.72 16.93 1.13
CA GLU A 243 3.30 18.18 0.46
C GLU A 243 1.88 18.06 -0.15
N GLU A 244 1.52 16.87 -0.67
CA GLU A 244 0.23 16.65 -1.33
C GLU A 244 -0.96 16.71 -0.37
N ILE A 245 -0.81 16.18 0.85
CA ILE A 245 -1.85 16.25 1.88
C ILE A 245 -2.04 17.68 2.41
N SER A 246 -1.01 18.53 2.34
CA SER A 246 -1.07 19.91 2.84
C SER A 246 -1.64 20.89 1.80
N LYS A 247 -1.39 20.67 0.50
CA LYS A 247 -1.67 21.69 -0.54
C LYS A 247 -2.47 21.23 -1.75
N GLY A 248 -2.72 19.93 -1.94
CA GLY A 248 -3.06 19.41 -3.27
C GLY A 248 -4.22 18.42 -3.36
N SER A 249 -4.48 17.61 -2.32
CA SER A 249 -5.48 16.55 -2.41
C SER A 249 -6.87 17.00 -1.95
N LYS A 250 -7.90 16.67 -2.73
CA LYS A 250 -9.30 16.67 -2.28
C LYS A 250 -9.66 15.22 -1.93
N PRO A 251 -9.65 14.83 -0.65
CA PRO A 251 -9.94 13.46 -0.28
C PRO A 251 -11.39 13.12 -0.58
N THR A 252 -11.62 11.87 -0.96
CA THR A 252 -12.97 11.34 -1.18
C THR A 252 -13.38 10.45 0.00
N LEU A 253 -14.68 10.15 0.12
CA LEU A 253 -15.17 9.33 1.25
C LEU A 253 -14.58 7.92 1.25
N ASP A 254 -14.40 7.32 0.08
CA ASP A 254 -13.79 6.01 -0.09
C ASP A 254 -12.32 6.00 0.34
N GLU A 255 -11.57 7.08 0.11
CA GLU A 255 -10.22 7.23 0.65
C GLU A 255 -10.22 7.38 2.18
N THR A 256 -11.14 8.16 2.73
CA THR A 256 -11.30 8.29 4.19
C THR A 256 -11.65 6.95 4.83
N PHE A 257 -12.61 6.23 4.25
CA PHE A 257 -13.02 4.92 4.74
C PHE A 257 -11.88 3.90 4.65
N LEU A 258 -11.16 3.86 3.52
CA LEU A 258 -9.96 3.03 3.38
C LEU A 258 -8.91 3.36 4.45
N GLY A 259 -8.64 4.64 4.70
CA GLY A 259 -7.72 5.08 5.76
C GLY A 259 -8.13 4.60 7.15
N LEU A 260 -9.42 4.64 7.49
CA LEU A 260 -9.95 4.12 8.75
C LEU A 260 -9.85 2.59 8.84
N MET A 261 -10.13 1.87 7.75
CA MET A 261 -9.91 0.42 7.69
C MET A 261 -8.44 0.09 7.96
N MET A 262 -7.51 0.85 7.37
CA MET A 262 -6.08 0.64 7.53
C MET A 262 -5.59 0.86 8.97
N LEU A 263 -6.18 1.81 9.70
CA LEU A 263 -5.91 1.99 11.14
C LEU A 263 -6.45 0.80 11.95
N THR A 264 -7.68 0.39 11.67
CA THR A 264 -8.33 -0.72 12.39
C THR A 264 -7.57 -2.03 12.19
N THR A 265 -7.24 -2.39 10.95
CA THR A 265 -6.49 -3.60 10.64
C THR A 265 -5.10 -3.59 11.27
N ALA A 266 -4.44 -2.43 11.35
CA ALA A 266 -3.15 -2.34 12.01
C ALA A 266 -3.28 -2.65 13.52
N LEU A 267 -4.30 -2.10 14.19
CA LEU A 267 -4.57 -2.40 15.61
C LEU A 267 -4.94 -3.87 15.80
N ALA A 268 -5.76 -4.42 14.91
CA ALA A 268 -6.16 -5.82 14.96
C ALA A 268 -4.95 -6.75 14.79
N ASP A 269 -4.09 -6.50 13.79
CA ASP A 269 -2.88 -7.28 13.56
C ASP A 269 -1.92 -7.19 14.76
N ALA A 270 -1.72 -5.99 15.32
CA ALA A 270 -0.93 -5.82 16.53
C ALA A 270 -1.51 -6.64 17.71
N ALA A 271 -2.82 -6.58 17.93
CA ALA A 271 -3.48 -7.33 19.00
C ALA A 271 -3.42 -8.86 18.80
N ILE A 272 -3.56 -9.36 17.56
CA ILE A 272 -3.55 -10.79 17.25
C ILE A 272 -2.14 -11.38 17.35
N PHE A 273 -1.13 -10.68 16.84
CA PHE A 273 0.22 -11.24 16.70
C PHE A 273 1.16 -10.88 17.85
N LEU A 274 0.95 -9.75 18.52
CA LEU A 274 1.84 -9.21 19.56
C LEU A 274 1.13 -9.09 20.92
N GLY A 275 -0.20 -9.02 20.95
CA GLY A 275 -0.96 -8.90 22.19
C GLY A 275 -0.86 -10.12 23.11
N PRO A 276 -1.09 -9.95 24.42
CA PRO A 276 -0.97 -11.02 25.42
C PRO A 276 -2.09 -12.07 25.35
N TRP A 277 -3.10 -11.86 24.50
CA TRP A 277 -4.30 -12.69 24.46
C TRP A 277 -4.17 -13.88 23.52
N GLY A 278 -3.61 -14.98 24.01
CA GLY A 278 -3.55 -16.26 23.27
C GLY A 278 -4.92 -16.77 22.80
N LYS A 279 -6.00 -16.46 23.54
CA LYS A 279 -7.39 -16.77 23.13
C LYS A 279 -7.83 -16.00 21.88
N LEU A 280 -7.46 -14.73 21.77
CA LEU A 280 -7.77 -13.92 20.58
C LEU A 280 -7.02 -14.46 19.36
N LYS A 281 -5.72 -14.75 19.55
CA LYS A 281 -4.89 -15.35 18.51
C LYS A 281 -5.49 -16.66 18.03
N SER A 282 -5.75 -17.62 18.92
CA SER A 282 -6.36 -18.91 18.55
C SER A 282 -7.73 -18.75 17.88
N ALA A 283 -8.60 -17.86 18.36
CA ALA A 283 -9.88 -17.57 17.72
C ALA A 283 -9.72 -17.13 16.25
N ALA A 284 -8.67 -16.36 15.93
CA ALA A 284 -8.38 -15.93 14.56
C ALA A 284 -7.90 -17.09 13.65
N TYR A 285 -7.28 -18.14 14.19
CA TYR A 285 -6.82 -19.31 13.41
C TYR A 285 -7.93 -20.34 13.16
N TRP A 286 -8.90 -20.47 14.06
CA TRP A 286 -9.86 -21.59 14.10
C TRP A 286 -11.08 -21.32 13.20
N VAL A 287 -10.83 -21.07 11.91
CA VAL A 287 -11.85 -20.67 10.92
C VAL A 287 -13.01 -21.67 10.88
N GLY A 288 -14.23 -21.16 10.95
CA GLY A 288 -15.47 -21.95 10.93
C GLY A 288 -15.99 -22.39 12.30
N MET A 289 -15.19 -22.23 13.36
CA MET A 289 -15.60 -22.56 14.72
C MET A 289 -16.30 -21.38 15.42
N SER A 290 -17.02 -21.64 16.51
CA SER A 290 -17.77 -20.61 17.25
C SER A 290 -16.89 -19.43 17.70
N ALA A 291 -15.68 -19.70 18.17
CA ALA A 291 -14.72 -18.67 18.56
C ALA A 291 -14.32 -17.74 17.40
N TRP A 292 -14.20 -18.28 16.17
CA TRP A 292 -13.87 -17.49 14.99
C TRP A 292 -15.01 -16.55 14.60
N TRP A 293 -16.27 -16.97 14.73
CA TRP A 293 -17.41 -16.07 14.48
C TRP A 293 -17.45 -14.90 15.45
N TRP A 294 -17.14 -15.12 16.74
CA TRP A 294 -17.00 -14.02 17.70
C TRP A 294 -15.85 -13.07 17.33
N PHE A 295 -14.73 -13.62 16.87
CA PHE A 295 -13.63 -12.83 16.34
C PHE A 295 -14.06 -11.99 15.12
N VAL A 296 -14.79 -12.58 14.16
CA VAL A 296 -15.32 -11.88 12.98
C VAL A 296 -16.23 -10.73 13.39
N ILE A 297 -17.16 -10.97 14.32
CA ILE A 297 -18.06 -9.93 14.82
C ILE A 297 -17.26 -8.80 15.47
N ALA A 298 -16.33 -9.13 16.37
CA ALA A 298 -15.49 -8.12 17.04
C ALA A 298 -14.66 -7.31 16.04
N PHE A 299 -14.05 -7.97 15.05
CA PHE A 299 -13.25 -7.32 14.01
C PHE A 299 -14.11 -6.40 13.14
N LEU A 300 -15.28 -6.86 12.67
CA LEU A 300 -16.18 -6.05 11.84
C LEU A 300 -16.80 -4.89 12.63
N LEU A 301 -17.15 -5.09 13.90
CA LEU A 301 -17.59 -4.00 14.78
C LEU A 301 -16.48 -2.96 14.99
N GLY A 302 -15.25 -3.40 15.20
CA GLY A 302 -14.07 -2.55 15.27
C GLY A 302 -13.89 -1.71 14.00
N ALA A 303 -13.90 -2.38 12.85
CA ALA A 303 -13.63 -1.79 11.55
C ALA A 303 -14.75 -0.85 11.09
N LEU A 304 -16.01 -1.29 11.13
CA LEU A 304 -17.13 -0.58 10.52
C LEU A 304 -17.78 0.45 11.46
N PHE A 305 -17.68 0.25 12.78
CA PHE A 305 -18.42 1.07 13.75
C PHE A 305 -17.52 1.77 14.76
N LEU A 306 -16.60 1.06 15.44
CA LEU A 306 -15.83 1.65 16.52
C LEU A 306 -14.87 2.74 16.03
N ILE A 307 -13.94 2.41 15.14
CA ILE A 307 -12.93 3.37 14.66
C ILE A 307 -13.58 4.48 13.81
N PRO A 308 -14.47 4.18 12.85
CA PRO A 308 -15.21 5.23 12.14
C PRO A 308 -16.10 6.07 13.05
N GLY A 309 -16.73 5.47 14.06
CA GLY A 309 -17.56 6.17 15.04
C GLY A 309 -16.75 7.14 15.89
N LEU A 310 -15.60 6.71 16.41
CA LEU A 310 -14.67 7.57 17.14
C LEU A 310 -14.15 8.72 16.26
N TYR A 311 -13.85 8.45 14.99
CA TYR A 311 -13.45 9.48 14.03
C TYR A 311 -14.58 10.48 13.76
N ILE A 312 -15.81 9.99 13.53
CA ILE A 312 -16.99 10.83 13.31
C ILE A 312 -17.25 11.70 14.54
N LEU A 313 -17.16 11.14 15.76
CA LEU A 313 -17.30 11.88 17.01
C LEU A 313 -16.23 12.97 17.15
N ALA A 314 -14.97 12.67 16.81
CA ALA A 314 -13.88 13.64 16.85
C ALA A 314 -14.10 14.79 15.84
N VAL A 315 -14.51 14.48 14.61
CA VAL A 315 -14.81 15.50 13.59
C VAL A 315 -16.06 16.30 13.93
N TRP A 316 -17.10 15.64 14.43
CA TRP A 316 -18.35 16.28 14.83
C TRP A 316 -18.14 17.26 16.00
N SER A 317 -17.42 16.84 17.04
CA SER A 317 -17.07 17.71 18.17
C SER A 317 -16.19 18.88 17.72
N SER A 318 -15.24 18.62 16.81
CA SER A 318 -14.43 19.66 16.16
C SER A 318 -15.31 20.72 15.45
N THR A 319 -16.33 20.31 14.69
CA THR A 319 -17.27 21.23 14.02
C THR A 319 -18.28 21.91 14.95
N ARG A 320 -18.58 21.33 16.11
CA ARG A 320 -19.48 21.96 17.10
C ARG A 320 -18.79 23.11 17.82
N LEU A 321 -17.48 23.00 18.04
CA LEU A 321 -16.66 24.02 18.68
C LEU A 321 -16.42 25.24 17.78
N GLU A 322 -16.69 25.12 16.48
CA GLU A 322 -16.56 26.21 15.51
C GLU A 322 -17.63 26.06 14.43
N ARG A 323 -18.66 26.93 14.46
CA ARG A 323 -19.83 26.86 13.56
C ARG A 323 -19.40 26.96 12.10
N SER A 324 -19.20 25.81 11.46
CA SER A 324 -19.03 25.70 10.02
C SER A 324 -20.39 25.42 9.37
N GLY A 325 -20.74 26.16 8.31
CA GLY A 325 -21.93 25.90 7.49
C GLY A 325 -21.80 24.67 6.57
N SER A 326 -20.73 23.88 6.69
CA SER A 326 -20.46 22.72 5.83
C SER A 326 -21.20 21.46 6.26
N THR A 327 -21.60 20.62 5.30
CA THR A 327 -22.18 19.30 5.59
C THR A 327 -21.20 18.38 6.34
N LEU A 328 -21.71 17.50 7.21
CA LEU A 328 -20.87 16.53 7.95
C LEU A 328 -20.01 15.68 7.01
N ARG A 329 -20.58 15.26 5.87
CA ARG A 329 -19.88 14.48 4.84
C ARG A 329 -18.63 15.18 4.32
N SER A 330 -18.74 16.47 3.97
CA SER A 330 -17.61 17.25 3.48
C SER A 330 -16.54 17.44 4.55
N THR A 331 -16.95 17.61 5.81
CA THR A 331 -16.00 17.80 6.91
C THR A 331 -15.22 16.51 7.23
N LEU A 332 -15.89 15.35 7.17
CA LEU A 332 -15.24 14.04 7.33
C LEU A 332 -14.18 13.78 6.26
N THR A 333 -14.41 14.20 5.00
CA THR A 333 -13.38 14.10 3.96
C THR A 333 -12.28 15.14 4.13
N TYR A 334 -12.61 16.34 4.60
CA TYR A 334 -11.63 17.42 4.76
C TYR A 334 -10.58 17.10 5.82
N PHE A 335 -10.97 16.52 6.96
CA PHE A 335 -10.04 16.17 8.04
C PHE A 335 -9.33 14.82 7.87
N SER A 336 -9.70 14.00 6.89
CA SER A 336 -9.07 12.68 6.72
C SER A 336 -7.57 12.65 6.45
N PRO A 337 -6.89 13.70 5.93
CA PRO A 337 -5.45 13.63 5.66
C PRO A 337 -4.57 13.33 6.87
N PHE A 338 -4.98 13.66 8.11
CA PHE A 338 -4.17 13.33 9.29
C PHE A 338 -4.14 11.82 9.59
N LEU A 339 -5.10 11.04 9.07
CA LEU A 339 -5.13 9.58 9.25
C LEU A 339 -3.96 8.89 8.54
N LEU A 340 -3.46 9.49 7.46
CA LEU A 340 -2.40 8.93 6.63
C LEU A 340 -1.07 8.80 7.38
N PRO A 341 -0.46 9.88 7.94
CA PRO A 341 0.79 9.75 8.67
C PRO A 341 0.65 8.79 9.85
N LEU A 342 -0.47 8.86 10.59
CA LEU A 342 -0.77 7.99 11.72
C LEU A 342 -0.80 6.51 11.34
N GLY A 343 -1.50 6.18 10.24
CA GLY A 343 -1.60 4.81 9.75
C GLY A 343 -0.27 4.30 9.19
N LEU A 344 0.45 5.12 8.44
CA LEU A 344 1.74 4.73 7.87
C LEU A 344 2.73 4.36 8.98
N THR A 345 2.87 5.21 10.00
CA THR A 345 3.76 4.95 11.13
C THR A 345 3.29 3.78 11.97
N GLY A 346 1.97 3.61 12.17
CA GLY A 346 1.42 2.42 12.84
C GLY A 346 1.81 1.13 12.14
N TRP A 347 1.69 1.08 10.81
CA TRP A 347 2.10 -0.07 10.01
C TRP A 347 3.61 -0.30 10.02
N ILE A 348 4.42 0.76 9.98
CA ILE A 348 5.88 0.66 10.08
C ILE A 348 6.28 0.13 11.46
N ALA A 349 5.72 0.66 12.54
CA ALA A 349 6.01 0.23 13.90
C ALA A 349 5.65 -1.24 14.11
N PHE A 350 4.44 -1.67 13.71
CA PHE A 350 4.05 -3.08 13.72
C PHE A 350 5.02 -3.97 12.94
N THR A 351 5.50 -3.49 11.79
CA THR A 351 6.44 -4.24 10.94
C THR A 351 7.81 -4.37 11.60
N ILE A 352 8.29 -3.34 12.29
CA ILE A 352 9.54 -3.41 13.05
C ILE A 352 9.45 -4.51 14.12
N SER A 353 8.36 -4.57 14.89
CA SER A 353 8.17 -5.62 15.92
C SER A 353 8.00 -7.01 15.30
N PHE A 354 7.16 -7.12 14.29
CA PHE A 354 6.75 -8.41 13.73
C PHE A 354 7.80 -9.05 12.81
N ALA A 355 8.51 -8.24 12.02
CA ALA A 355 9.40 -8.73 10.97
C ALA A 355 10.85 -8.89 11.43
N PHE A 356 11.37 -7.99 12.28
CA PHE A 356 12.78 -8.05 12.70
C PHE A 356 13.08 -9.33 13.50
N THR A 357 12.12 -9.79 14.29
CA THR A 357 12.19 -11.08 15.02
C THR A 357 12.26 -12.29 14.08
N LYS A 358 11.83 -12.13 12.83
CA LYS A 358 11.72 -13.20 11.82
C LYS A 358 12.68 -13.05 10.64
N PHE A 359 13.53 -12.02 10.61
CA PHE A 359 14.50 -11.85 9.52
C PHE A 359 15.53 -12.98 9.46
N SER A 360 15.79 -13.64 10.59
CA SER A 360 16.64 -14.84 10.64
C SER A 360 16.10 -16.00 9.80
N TYR A 361 14.80 -16.05 9.49
CA TYR A 361 14.22 -17.09 8.62
C TYR A 361 14.46 -16.84 7.12
N ILE A 362 14.85 -15.63 6.71
CA ILE A 362 15.00 -15.29 5.28
C ILE A 362 16.13 -16.09 4.65
N LEU A 363 17.31 -16.18 5.29
CA LEU A 363 18.47 -16.87 4.73
C LEU A 363 18.30 -18.40 4.67
N PRO A 364 17.81 -19.09 5.73
CA PRO A 364 17.56 -20.53 5.68
C PRO A 364 16.57 -20.90 4.57
N VAL A 365 15.50 -20.12 4.41
CA VAL A 365 14.47 -20.37 3.40
C VAL A 365 14.94 -20.04 1.97
N LEU A 366 15.94 -19.16 1.81
CA LEU A 366 16.64 -19.02 0.52
C LEU A 366 17.55 -20.22 0.21
N SER A 367 18.12 -20.85 1.25
CA SER A 367 18.97 -22.04 1.10
C SER A 367 18.18 -23.32 0.82
N ASP A 368 16.98 -23.44 1.42
CA ASP A 368 16.02 -24.54 1.19
C ASP A 368 14.60 -24.01 0.92
N PRO A 369 14.32 -23.50 -0.29
CA PRO A 369 13.05 -22.83 -0.56
C PRO A 369 11.84 -23.76 -0.61
N LEU A 370 12.05 -25.03 -0.91
CA LEU A 370 10.99 -26.04 -0.97
C LEU A 370 10.88 -26.85 0.34
N GLY A 371 11.88 -26.78 1.22
CA GLY A 371 11.91 -27.60 2.44
C GLY A 371 12.23 -29.07 2.13
N TRP A 372 12.99 -29.33 1.06
CA TRP A 372 13.36 -30.69 0.63
C TRP A 372 14.70 -31.14 1.22
N GLY A 373 15.27 -30.36 2.14
CA GLY A 373 16.58 -30.62 2.72
C GLY A 373 17.72 -30.06 1.86
N TRP A 374 17.44 -29.11 0.98
CA TRP A 374 18.48 -28.45 0.19
C TRP A 374 19.37 -27.55 1.07
N ASN A 375 20.56 -27.24 0.58
CA ASN A 375 21.45 -26.29 1.23
C ASN A 375 22.22 -25.46 0.20
N LEU A 376 21.49 -24.76 -0.66
CA LEU A 376 22.05 -24.03 -1.80
C LEU A 376 23.08 -22.97 -1.39
N LEU A 377 22.93 -22.40 -0.19
CA LEU A 377 23.77 -21.30 0.31
C LEU A 377 24.62 -21.70 1.52
N GLY A 378 24.57 -22.95 1.98
CA GLY A 378 25.28 -23.37 3.20
C GLY A 378 24.63 -22.91 4.52
N LEU A 379 23.44 -22.30 4.47
CA LEU A 379 22.80 -21.58 5.59
C LEU A 379 21.52 -22.24 6.13
N SER A 380 21.24 -23.50 5.80
CA SER A 380 20.00 -24.17 6.22
C SER A 380 19.92 -24.55 7.71
N GLY A 381 21.05 -24.55 8.44
CA GLY A 381 21.17 -25.24 9.74
C GLY A 381 21.05 -24.42 11.03
N LYS A 382 20.81 -23.09 11.01
CA LYS A 382 20.68 -22.31 12.25
C LYS A 382 19.53 -21.32 12.20
N ILE A 383 18.41 -21.68 12.82
CA ILE A 383 17.27 -20.78 13.04
C ILE A 383 17.37 -20.25 14.47
N ASN A 384 17.90 -19.04 14.62
CA ASN A 384 17.76 -18.29 15.86
C ASN A 384 16.52 -17.40 15.72
N VAL A 385 15.48 -17.65 16.52
CA VAL A 385 14.36 -16.71 16.61
C VAL A 385 14.91 -15.43 17.21
N GLY A 386 14.82 -14.30 16.49
CA GLY A 386 15.31 -13.04 17.01
C GLY A 386 14.42 -12.56 18.15
N GLU A 387 15.01 -12.20 19.29
CA GLU A 387 14.29 -11.51 20.34
C GLU A 387 14.01 -10.05 19.93
N ILE A 388 12.96 -9.46 20.50
CA ILE A 388 12.67 -8.03 20.36
C ILE A 388 13.81 -7.29 21.07
N SER A 389 14.76 -6.78 20.29
CA SER A 389 15.89 -6.04 20.85
C SER A 389 15.41 -4.71 21.44
N PRO A 390 16.08 -4.15 22.47
CA PRO A 390 15.78 -2.82 22.99
C PRO A 390 15.78 -1.74 21.89
N LEU A 391 16.64 -1.91 20.87
CA LEU A 391 16.68 -1.06 19.69
C LEU A 391 15.36 -1.10 18.90
N SER A 392 14.77 -2.29 18.72
CA SER A 392 13.51 -2.43 18.00
C SER A 392 12.35 -1.75 18.74
N SER A 393 12.28 -1.88 20.07
CA SER A 393 11.27 -1.18 20.90
C SER A 393 11.47 0.34 20.85
N PHE A 394 12.72 0.81 20.95
CA PHE A 394 13.04 2.23 20.81
C PHE A 394 12.59 2.79 19.45
N LEU A 395 12.89 2.08 18.35
CA LEU A 395 12.46 2.48 17.01
C LEU A 395 10.93 2.54 16.89
N GLN A 396 10.20 1.61 17.50
CA GLN A 396 8.72 1.64 17.52
C GLN A 396 8.19 2.90 18.20
N VAL A 397 8.72 3.26 19.38
CA VAL A 397 8.33 4.48 20.10
C VAL A 397 8.60 5.72 19.24
N VAL A 398 9.80 5.82 18.68
CA VAL A 398 10.21 6.97 17.85
C VAL A 398 9.31 7.10 16.62
N VAL A 399 9.02 5.98 15.93
CA VAL A 399 8.16 5.97 14.74
C VAL A 399 6.73 6.39 15.08
N ILE A 400 6.13 5.84 16.14
CA ILE A 400 4.77 6.21 16.56
C ILE A 400 4.72 7.67 17.00
N ALA A 401 5.67 8.13 17.82
CA ALA A 401 5.74 9.51 18.28
C ALA A 401 5.89 10.50 17.11
N ALA A 402 6.77 10.20 16.14
CA ALA A 402 6.91 11.00 14.92
C ALA A 402 5.62 11.02 14.10
N GLY A 403 4.92 9.89 14.00
CA GLY A 403 3.63 9.78 13.32
C GLY A 403 2.52 10.58 13.99
N MET A 404 2.42 10.50 15.31
CA MET A 404 1.49 11.29 16.12
C MET A 404 1.76 12.78 15.97
N PHE A 405 3.02 13.20 16.05
CA PHE A 405 3.43 14.59 15.85
C PHE A 405 3.06 15.08 14.45
N TRP A 406 3.34 14.29 13.41
CA TRP A 406 3.03 14.64 12.03
C TRP A 406 1.50 14.70 11.78
N ALA A 407 0.75 13.74 12.30
CA ALA A 407 -0.71 13.74 12.26
C ALA A 407 -1.29 14.96 12.98
N ALA A 408 -0.81 15.29 14.18
CA ALA A 408 -1.26 16.44 14.95
C ALA A 408 -0.93 17.76 14.25
N ARG A 409 0.25 17.88 13.63
CA ARG A 409 0.61 19.04 12.80
C ARG A 409 -0.32 19.18 11.59
N THR A 410 -0.63 18.07 10.92
CA THR A 410 -1.55 18.06 9.77
C THR A 410 -2.96 18.47 10.20
N ALA A 411 -3.46 17.93 11.31
CA ALA A 411 -4.74 18.34 11.88
C ALA A 411 -4.74 19.83 12.25
N ARG A 412 -3.66 20.35 12.85
CA ARG A 412 -3.52 21.78 13.18
C ARG A 412 -3.51 22.69 11.96
N GLN A 413 -2.94 22.24 10.84
CA GLN A 413 -2.93 23.00 9.58
C GLN A 413 -4.31 23.05 8.91
N LEU A 414 -5.12 22.00 9.10
CA LEU A 414 -6.47 21.93 8.53
C LEU A 414 -7.50 22.71 9.37
N SER A 415 -7.27 22.83 10.67
CA SER A 415 -8.16 23.56 11.58
C SER A 415 -7.79 25.05 11.71
N SER A 416 -8.79 25.91 11.83
CA SER A 416 -8.62 27.35 12.09
C SER A 416 -8.24 27.62 13.55
N SER A 417 -8.93 27.00 14.51
CA SER A 417 -8.74 27.27 15.95
C SER A 417 -8.05 26.13 16.71
N HIS A 418 -7.36 26.46 17.82
CA HIS A 418 -6.82 25.45 18.74
C HIS A 418 -7.92 24.58 19.36
N ARG A 419 -9.10 25.14 19.64
CA ARG A 419 -10.23 24.40 20.20
C ARG A 419 -10.75 23.34 19.22
N GLN A 420 -10.75 23.67 17.94
CA GLN A 420 -11.19 22.77 16.87
C GLN A 420 -10.26 21.56 16.69
N VAL A 421 -8.97 21.70 17.00
CA VAL A 421 -7.95 20.65 16.85
C VAL A 421 -8.00 19.63 17.97
N MET A 422 -8.40 20.04 19.17
CA MET A 422 -8.29 19.22 20.39
C MET A 422 -8.97 17.85 20.26
N PRO A 423 -10.20 17.71 19.72
CA PRO A 423 -10.82 16.40 19.53
C PRO A 423 -10.07 15.49 18.55
N LEU A 424 -9.48 16.08 17.50
CA LEU A 424 -8.69 15.33 16.52
C LEU A 424 -7.37 14.84 17.14
N VAL A 425 -6.74 15.66 17.96
CA VAL A 425 -5.52 15.29 18.70
C VAL A 425 -5.82 14.21 19.74
N MET A 426 -6.97 14.26 20.42
CA MET A 426 -7.39 13.19 21.33
C MET A 426 -7.56 11.85 20.58
N PHE A 427 -8.16 11.86 19.39
CA PHE A 427 -8.25 10.67 18.54
C PHE A 427 -6.86 10.15 18.17
N ILE A 428 -5.96 11.02 17.70
CA ILE A 428 -4.56 10.67 17.37
C ILE A 428 -3.84 10.07 18.58
N ALA A 429 -3.98 10.69 19.75
CA ALA A 429 -3.38 10.23 21.00
C ALA A 429 -3.94 8.87 21.43
N SER A 430 -5.26 8.68 21.37
CA SER A 430 -5.88 7.40 21.72
C SER A 430 -5.39 6.24 20.87
N PHE A 431 -5.26 6.45 19.55
CA PHE A 431 -4.71 5.46 18.63
C PHE A 431 -3.23 5.20 18.91
N GLY A 432 -2.43 6.25 19.08
CA GLY A 432 -1.00 6.13 19.33
C GLY A 432 -0.68 5.41 20.64
N ILE A 433 -1.40 5.74 21.72
CA ILE A 433 -1.29 5.07 23.01
C ILE A 433 -1.71 3.60 22.91
N ALA A 434 -2.85 3.31 22.25
CA ALA A 434 -3.30 1.94 22.04
C ALA A 434 -2.27 1.12 21.25
N MET A 435 -1.66 1.71 20.22
CA MET A 435 -0.58 1.07 19.47
C MET A 435 0.66 0.81 20.33
N LEU A 436 1.15 1.81 21.07
CA LEU A 436 2.33 1.65 21.93
C LEU A 436 2.11 0.55 22.97
N TRP A 437 0.93 0.54 23.59
CA TRP A 437 0.54 -0.47 24.56
C TRP A 437 0.52 -1.88 23.95
N LEU A 438 -0.05 -2.04 22.75
CA LEU A 438 -0.06 -3.34 22.05
C LEU A 438 1.33 -3.80 21.60
N LEU A 439 2.25 -2.87 21.33
CA LEU A 439 3.57 -3.18 20.78
C LEU A 439 4.63 -3.45 21.85
N ILE A 440 4.57 -2.74 22.98
CA ILE A 440 5.65 -2.71 23.98
C ILE A 440 5.18 -3.19 25.37
N GLY A 441 3.86 -3.24 25.62
CA GLY A 441 3.28 -3.66 26.90
C GLY A 441 2.92 -2.48 27.80
#